data_AF-A0A1R4JUH1-F1
#
_entry.id   AF-A0A1R4JUH1-F1
#
_cell.length_a   1.000
_cell.length_b   1.000
_cell.length_c   1.000
_cell.angle_alpha   90.00
_cell.angle_beta   90.00
_cell.angle_gamma   90.00
#
_symmetry.space_group_name_H-M   'P 1'
#
loop_
_entity.id
_entity.type
_entity.pdbx_description
1 polymer ?
#
loop_
_entity_poly.entity_id
_entity_poly.type
_entity_poly.pdbx_seq_one_letter_code
_entity_poly.pdbx_strand_id
1 'polypeptide(L)' 'MEKLLKSLVENKMLNQPISKFILLIDEQGKEHGALFFIEVGKRNYKLTVPHPHHIALIKNGLPTAKQIVYHQEAMLLK' A
#
# COMPACT_ATOMS: atom_id res chain seq x y z
N MET A 1 -7.49 10.03 2.28
CA MET A 1 -6.05 9.86 2.59
C MET A 1 -5.68 10.40 3.98
N GLU A 2 -6.03 11.65 4.32
CA GLU A 2 -5.70 12.27 5.63
C GLU A 2 -6.04 11.45 6.87
N LYS A 3 -7.24 10.84 6.94
CA LYS A 3 -7.64 10.03 8.12
C LYS A 3 -6.71 8.84 8.36
N LEU A 4 -6.25 8.18 7.30
CA LEU A 4 -5.32 7.06 7.40
C LEU A 4 -3.94 7.56 7.84
N LEU A 5 -3.44 8.66 7.26
CA LEU A 5 -2.18 9.28 7.65
C LEU A 5 -2.17 9.63 9.15
N LYS A 6 -3.25 10.25 9.64
CA LYS A 6 -3.39 10.57 11.06
C LYS A 6 -3.36 9.31 11.92
N SER A 7 -4.13 8.28 11.56
CA SER A 7 -4.12 7.01 12.29
C SER A 7 -2.76 6.30 12.26
N LEU A 8 -2.02 6.35 11.16
CA LEU A 8 -0.67 5.77 11.06
C LEU A 8 0.34 6.50 11.95
N VAL A 9 0.25 7.84 12.02
CA VAL A 9 1.08 8.66 12.91
C VAL A 9 0.77 8.37 14.37
N GLU A 10 -0.51 8.38 14.75
CA GLU A 10 -0.97 8.12 16.12
C GLU A 10 -0.55 6.73 16.62
N ASN A 11 -0.55 5.73 15.73
CA ASN A 11 -0.16 4.35 16.07
C ASN A 11 1.33 4.06 15.82
N LYS A 12 2.14 5.06 15.45
CA LYS A 12 3.59 4.92 15.11
C LYS A 12 3.87 3.84 14.05
N MET A 13 2.95 3.64 13.12
CA MET A 13 3.01 2.58 12.10
C MET A 13 3.61 3.03 10.77
N LEU A 14 3.95 4.31 10.60
CA LEU A 14 4.50 4.82 9.33
C LEU A 14 5.73 4.05 8.84
N ASN A 15 6.63 3.65 9.75
CA ASN A 15 7.85 2.93 9.39
C ASN A 15 7.70 1.40 9.46
N GLN A 16 6.50 0.89 9.73
CA GLN A 16 6.25 -0.56 9.75
C GLN A 16 6.21 -1.10 8.32
N PRO A 17 6.87 -2.23 8.03
CA PRO A 17 6.76 -2.91 6.75
C PRO A 17 5.34 -3.48 6.58
N ILE A 18 4.77 -3.32 5.39
CA ILE A 18 3.48 -3.91 5.03
C ILE A 18 3.73 -5.23 4.32
N SER A 19 3.49 -6.33 5.03
CA SER A 19 3.62 -7.70 4.50
C SER A 19 2.41 -8.18 3.72
N LYS A 20 1.25 -7.55 3.93
CA LYS A 20 -0.03 -8.00 3.38
C LYS A 20 -0.35 -7.19 2.12
N PHE A 21 -0.08 -7.78 0.96
CA PHE A 21 -0.44 -7.21 -0.33
C PHE A 21 -0.78 -8.31 -1.35
N ILE A 22 -1.49 -7.94 -2.40
CA ILE A 22 -1.86 -8.81 -3.52
C ILE A 22 -1.41 -8.12 -4.81
N LEU A 23 -0.79 -8.86 -5.72
CA LEU A 23 -0.49 -8.38 -7.06
C LEU A 23 -1.76 -8.48 -7.92
N LEU A 24 -2.10 -7.39 -8.59
CA LEU A 24 -3.20 -7.34 -9.54
C LEU A 24 -2.66 -7.82 -10.88
N ILE A 25 -2.94 -9.07 -11.23
CA ILE A 25 -2.48 -9.71 -12.46
C ILE A 25 -3.71 -10.13 -13.27
N ASP A 26 -3.71 -9.84 -14.56
CA ASP A 26 -4.77 -10.22 -15.49
C ASP A 26 -4.62 -11.68 -15.99
N GLU A 27 -5.64 -12.21 -16.66
CA GLU A 27 -5.66 -13.56 -17.24
C GLU A 27 -4.50 -13.82 -18.22
N GLN A 28 -4.00 -12.76 -18.86
CA GLN A 28 -2.83 -12.82 -19.75
C GLN A 28 -1.48 -12.75 -19.02
N GLY A 29 -1.47 -12.73 -17.69
CA GLY A 29 -0.25 -12.64 -16.86
C GLY A 29 0.35 -11.23 -16.79
N LYS A 30 -0.40 -10.20 -17.21
CA LYS A 30 0.05 -8.80 -17.16
C LYS A 30 -0.21 -8.21 -15.78
N GLU A 31 0.82 -7.60 -15.19
CA GLU A 31 0.70 -6.88 -13.92
C GLU A 31 0.03 -5.51 -14.13
N HIS A 32 -1.06 -5.25 -13.42
CA HIS A 32 -1.79 -3.98 -13.40
C HIS A 32 -1.48 -3.13 -12.18
N GLY A 33 -0.95 -3.71 -11.10
CA GLY A 33 -0.66 -3.00 -9.87
C GLY A 33 -0.47 -3.92 -8.67
N ALA A 34 -0.40 -3.32 -7.48
CA ALA A 34 -0.46 -4.02 -6.21
C ALA A 34 -1.51 -3.40 -5.28
N LEU A 35 -2.25 -4.25 -4.57
CA LEU A 35 -3.21 -3.90 -3.54
C LEU A 35 -2.62 -4.18 -2.15
N PHE A 36 -2.32 -3.14 -1.40
CA PHE A 36 -1.80 -3.18 -0.05
C PHE A 36 -2.91 -3.11 1.00
N PHE A 37 -2.77 -3.89 2.07
CA PHE A 37 -3.68 -3.91 3.20
C PHE A 37 -2.97 -3.33 4.42
N ILE A 38 -3.43 -2.18 4.87
CA ILE A 38 -2.89 -1.47 6.03
C ILE A 38 -3.89 -1.56 7.17
N GLU A 39 -3.60 -2.40 8.15
CA GLU A 39 -4.41 -2.57 9.36
C GLU A 39 -3.91 -1.60 10.43
N VAL A 40 -4.75 -0.66 10.86
CA VAL A 40 -4.42 0.33 11.88
C VAL A 40 -5.48 0.27 12.98
N GLY A 41 -5.13 -0.34 14.11
CA GLY A 41 -6.08 -0.61 15.20
C GLY A 41 -7.22 -1.53 14.74
N LYS A 42 -8.46 -1.03 14.75
CA LYS A 42 -9.66 -1.77 14.29
C LYS A 42 -10.08 -1.44 12.85
N ARG A 43 -9.27 -0.68 12.12
CA ARG A 43 -9.59 -0.22 10.76
C ARG A 43 -8.65 -0.85 9.75
N ASN A 44 -9.21 -1.32 8.65
CA ASN A 44 -8.47 -1.86 7.53
C ASN A 44 -8.59 -0.90 6.35
N TYR A 45 -7.45 -0.46 5.86
CA TYR A 45 -7.35 0.42 4.71
C TYR A 45 -6.74 -0.34 3.54
N LYS A 46 -7.35 -0.20 2.37
CA LYS A 46 -6.91 -0.83 1.15
C LYS A 46 -6.33 0.24 0.24
N LEU A 47 -5.05 0.11 -0.13
CA LEU A 47 -4.39 1.04 -1.04
C LEU A 47 -3.94 0.30 -2.29
N THR A 48 -4.21 0.89 -3.44
CA THR A 48 -3.71 0.38 -4.71
C THR A 48 -2.57 1.26 -5.17
N VAL A 49 -1.55 0.63 -5.75
CA VAL A 49 -0.52 1.33 -6.51
C VAL A 49 -0.50 0.68 -7.90
N PRO A 50 -0.75 1.44 -8.98
CA PRO A 50 -0.80 0.89 -10.33
C PRO A 50 0.59 0.46 -10.83
N HIS A 51 0.62 -0.34 -11.89
CA HIS A 51 1.82 -0.60 -12.68
C HIS A 51 2.25 0.68 -13.42
N PRO A 52 3.57 0.95 -13.58
CA PRO A 52 4.72 0.18 -13.12
C PRO A 52 5.18 0.51 -11.68
N HIS A 53 4.49 1.44 -11.02
CA HIS A 53 4.95 2.05 -9.77
C HIS A 53 5.06 1.08 -8.60
N HIS A 54 4.17 0.09 -8.52
CA HIS A 54 4.24 -0.94 -7.47
C HIS A 54 5.53 -1.77 -7.52
N ILE A 55 6.15 -1.94 -8.70
CA ILE A 55 7.37 -2.73 -8.87
C ILE A 55 8.49 -2.14 -8.03
N ALA A 56 8.71 -0.83 -8.09
CA ALA A 56 9.76 -0.17 -7.32
C ALA A 56 9.52 -0.26 -5.80
N LEU A 57 8.26 -0.29 -5.36
CA LEU A 57 7.90 -0.42 -3.95
C LEU A 57 8.23 -1.81 -3.39
N ILE A 58 8.01 -2.87 -4.18
CA ILE A 58 8.20 -4.26 -3.71
C ILE A 58 9.57 -4.86 -4.09
N LYS A 59 10.28 -4.25 -5.05
CA LYS A 59 11.57 -4.77 -5.55
C LYS A 59 12.64 -4.86 -4.47
N ASN A 60 12.61 -3.96 -3.49
CA ASN A 60 13.59 -3.90 -2.40
C ASN A 60 13.10 -4.62 -1.13
N GLY A 61 12.06 -5.46 -1.23
CA GLY A 61 11.43 -6.13 -0.10
C GLY A 61 10.09 -5.50 0.27
N LEU A 62 9.67 -5.68 1.53
CA LEU A 62 8.38 -5.18 2.00
C LEU A 62 8.41 -3.65 2.12
N PRO A 63 7.57 -2.90 1.37
CA PRO A 63 7.50 -1.46 1.50
C PRO A 63 6.91 -1.08 2.87
N THR A 64 7.39 0.05 3.41
CA THR A 64 6.81 0.61 4.64
C THR A 64 5.45 1.26 4.36
N ALA A 65 4.62 1.37 5.40
CA ALA A 65 3.34 2.09 5.30
C ALA A 65 3.54 3.51 4.76
N LYS A 66 4.61 4.20 5.19
CA LYS A 66 5.02 5.52 4.70
C LYS A 66 5.27 5.51 3.19
N GLN A 67 6.07 4.56 2.69
CA GLN A 67 6.36 4.49 1.25
C GLN A 67 5.10 4.30 0.41
N ILE A 68 4.11 3.55 0.92
CA ILE A 68 2.85 3.33 0.21
C ILE A 68 1.95 4.57 0.29
N VAL A 69 1.68 5.12 1.48
CA VAL A 69 0.70 6.21 1.65
C VAL A 69 1.17 7.56 1.11
N TYR A 70 2.48 7.77 0.99
CA TYR A 70 3.05 8.97 0.37
C TYR A 70 3.41 8.77 -1.11
N HIS A 71 3.15 7.59 -1.67
CA HIS A 71 3.35 7.38 -3.10
C HIS A 71 2.32 8.20 -3.89
N GLN A 72 2.77 8.95 -4.90
CA GLN A 72 1.90 9.85 -5.67
C GLN A 72 0.74 9.10 -6.33
N GLU A 73 1.03 7.92 -6.87
CA GLU A 73 0.05 7.04 -7.53
C GLU A 73 -0.74 6.15 -6.58
N ALA A 74 -0.56 6.27 -5.26
CA ALA A 74 -1.32 5.45 -4.33
C ALA A 74 -2.76 5.95 -4.21
N MET A 75 -3.70 5.04 -4.47
CA MET A 75 -5.12 5.32 -4.37
C MET A 75 -5.73 4.55 -3.21
N LEU A 76 -6.34 5.27 -2.27
CA LEU A 76 -7.11 4.68 -1.18
C LEU A 76 -8.46 4.20 -1.71
N LEU A 77 -8.70 2.90 -1.65
CA LEU A 77 -10.00 2.31 -1.92
C LEU A 77 -10.91 2.53 -0.70
N LYS A 78 -12.13 3.01 -0.95
CA LYS A 78 -13.17 3.21 0.07
C LYS A 78 -13.87 1.92 0.43
#